data_AF-Q5WE66-F1
#
_entry.id   AF-Q5WE66-F1
#
_cell.length_a   1.000
_cell.length_b   1.000
_cell.length_c   1.000
_cell.angle_alpha   90.00
_cell.angle_beta   90.00
_cell.angle_gamma   90.00
#
_symmetry.space_group_name_H-M   'P 1'
#
loop_
_entity.id
_entity.type
_entity.pdbx_description
1 polymer ?
#
loop_
_entity_poly.entity_id
_entity_poly.type
_entity_poly.pdbx_seq_one_letter_code
_entity_poly.pdbx_strand_id
1 'polypeptide(L)'
;MNVKGLEQAREEFNEFKGSAVIFMDMQENEAWCDAFEIKDYHSETIVALVGKNDFHSPNDKYRISTLNELAEAKKKMFEQGYDRMDLEDDYHFAEILYYA
;
A
#
# COMPACT_ATOMS: atom_id res chain seq x y z
N MET A 1 0.45 10.30 10.32
CA MET A 1 0.55 11.11 9.07
C MET A 1 -0.84 11.30 8.43
N ASN A 2 -1.08 12.31 7.57
CA ASN A 2 -2.33 12.40 6.77
C ASN A 2 -1.99 12.19 5.30
N VAL A 3 -2.28 11.01 4.75
CA VAL A 3 -2.02 10.66 3.34
C VAL A 3 -3.24 11.01 2.49
N LYS A 4 -3.05 11.82 1.46
CA LYS A 4 -4.14 12.22 0.56
C LYS A 4 -4.69 10.98 -0.15
N GLY A 5 -6.02 10.81 -0.14
CA GLY A 5 -6.69 9.73 -0.87
C GLY A 5 -6.66 8.35 -0.22
N LEU A 6 -5.93 8.15 0.88
CA LEU A 6 -5.76 6.81 1.48
C LEU A 6 -7.07 6.17 1.97
N GLU A 7 -7.97 6.94 2.58
CA GLU A 7 -9.26 6.40 3.02
C GLU A 7 -10.12 5.95 1.84
N GLN A 8 -10.15 6.73 0.75
CA GLN A 8 -10.86 6.36 -0.47
C GLN A 8 -10.23 5.11 -1.10
N ALA A 9 -8.90 5.06 -1.24
CA ALA A 9 -8.19 3.90 -1.75
C ALA A 9 -8.46 2.64 -0.92
N ARG A 10 -8.54 2.77 0.41
CA ARG A 10 -8.91 1.68 1.32
C ARG A 10 -10.32 1.18 1.08
N GLU A 11 -11.29 2.08 0.90
CA GLU A 11 -12.68 1.71 0.61
C GLU A 11 -12.77 0.94 -0.70
N GLU A 12 -12.20 1.48 -1.77
CA GLU A 12 -12.15 0.83 -3.09
C GLU A 12 -11.49 -0.56 -3.00
N PHE A 13 -10.33 -0.67 -2.34
CA PHE A 13 -9.65 -1.94 -2.12
C PHE A 13 -10.53 -2.92 -1.33
N ASN A 14 -11.13 -2.50 -0.21
CA ASN A 14 -11.89 -3.38 0.68
C ASN A 14 -13.23 -3.83 0.08
N GLU A 15 -13.82 -3.04 -0.82
CA GLU A 15 -15.06 -3.37 -1.54
C GLU A 15 -14.80 -4.29 -2.73
N PHE A 16 -13.65 -4.11 -3.41
CA PHE A 16 -13.31 -4.92 -4.56
C PHE A 16 -13.06 -6.38 -4.18
N LYS A 17 -13.54 -7.30 -5.00
CA LYS A 17 -13.24 -8.73 -4.90
C LYS A 17 -12.34 -9.13 -6.06
N GLY A 18 -11.14 -9.54 -5.72
CA GLY A 18 -10.14 -9.96 -6.69
C GLY A 18 -8.84 -9.20 -6.56
N SER A 19 -8.10 -9.08 -7.66
CA SER A 19 -6.79 -8.42 -7.67
C SER A 19 -6.88 -6.90 -7.55
N ALA A 20 -6.27 -6.35 -6.50
CA ALA A 20 -6.18 -4.90 -6.25
C ALA A 20 -4.90 -4.57 -5.47
N VAL A 21 -4.37 -3.36 -5.66
CA VAL A 21 -3.20 -2.85 -4.94
C VAL A 21 -3.47 -1.39 -4.53
N ILE A 22 -3.15 -1.06 -3.28
CA ILE A 22 -3.07 0.34 -2.86
C ILE A 22 -1.63 0.80 -3.10
N PHE A 23 -1.47 1.81 -3.95
CA PHE A 23 -0.21 2.48 -4.18
C PHE A 23 -0.15 3.78 -3.38
N MET A 24 1.07 4.23 -3.11
CA MET A 24 1.35 5.54 -2.55
C MET A 24 2.53 6.17 -3.28
N ASP A 25 2.37 7.41 -3.74
CA ASP A 25 3.48 8.27 -4.11
C ASP A 25 4.09 8.84 -2.83
N MET A 26 5.29 8.36 -2.51
CA MET A 26 6.05 8.76 -1.34
C MET A 26 6.43 10.24 -1.39
N GLN A 27 6.62 10.84 -2.56
CA GLN A 27 7.01 12.24 -2.69
C GLN A 27 5.80 13.17 -2.49
N GLU A 28 4.69 12.88 -3.16
CA GLU A 28 3.48 13.71 -3.11
C GLU A 28 2.56 13.38 -1.93
N ASN A 29 2.85 12.29 -1.20
CA ASN A 29 2.07 11.80 -0.07
C ASN A 29 0.59 11.56 -0.44
N GLU A 30 0.39 10.95 -1.61
CA GLU A 30 -0.89 10.65 -2.23
C GLU A 30 -1.02 9.15 -2.49
N ALA A 31 -2.19 8.58 -2.19
CA ALA A 31 -2.48 7.17 -2.34
C ALA A 31 -3.75 6.94 -3.16
N TRP A 32 -3.76 5.86 -3.93
CA TRP A 32 -4.90 5.43 -4.76
C TRP A 32 -4.95 3.90 -4.83
N CYS A 33 -6.10 3.36 -5.23
CA CYS A 33 -6.27 1.94 -5.46
C CYS A 33 -6.31 1.66 -6.96
N ASP A 34 -5.44 0.77 -7.44
CA ASP A 34 -5.59 0.16 -8.75
C ASP A 34 -6.28 -1.20 -8.58
N ALA A 35 -7.53 -1.27 -9.03
CA ALA A 35 -8.31 -2.50 -9.15
C ALA A 35 -8.48 -2.86 -10.63
N PHE A 36 -8.59 -4.15 -10.96
CA PHE A 36 -8.68 -4.72 -12.33
C PHE A 36 -7.39 -4.70 -13.17
N GLU A 37 -6.71 -3.56 -13.27
CA GLU A 37 -5.48 -3.40 -14.07
C GLU A 37 -4.39 -2.81 -13.19
N ILE A 38 -3.67 -3.69 -12.50
CA ILE A 38 -2.54 -3.29 -11.65
C ILE A 38 -1.40 -2.85 -12.57
N LYS A 39 -1.11 -1.56 -12.56
CA LYS A 39 -0.03 -1.00 -13.37
C LYS A 39 1.32 -1.36 -12.77
N ASP A 40 2.26 -1.66 -13.66
CA ASP A 40 3.68 -1.67 -13.31
C ASP A 40 4.21 -0.24 -13.40
N TYR A 41 4.13 0.49 -12.28
CA TYR A 41 4.75 1.79 -12.18
C TYR A 41 6.27 1.61 -12.25
N HIS A 42 6.99 2.43 -13.03
CA HIS A 42 8.46 2.44 -13.04
C HIS A 42 9.05 3.59 -12.23
N SER A 43 8.22 4.32 -11.47
CA SER A 43 8.69 5.37 -10.57
C SER A 43 9.30 4.75 -9.31
N GLU A 44 10.42 5.32 -8.84
CA GLU A 44 11.02 4.98 -7.54
C GLU A 44 10.25 5.55 -6.36
N THR A 45 9.39 6.55 -6.60
CA THR A 45 8.58 7.20 -5.54
C THR A 45 7.25 6.53 -5.33
N ILE A 46 6.75 5.75 -6.30
CA ILE A 46 5.45 5.09 -6.22
C ILE A 46 5.67 3.67 -5.72
N VAL A 47 5.12 3.36 -4.55
CA VAL A 47 5.36 2.12 -3.82
C VAL A 47 4.02 1.45 -3.51
N ALA A 48 3.94 0.14 -3.67
CA ALA A 48 2.81 -0.65 -3.20
C ALA A 48 2.76 -0.65 -1.65
N LEU A 49 1.65 -0.20 -1.06
CA LEU A 49 1.39 -0.34 0.36
C LEU A 49 0.97 -1.77 0.69
N VAL A 50 -0.12 -2.23 0.08
CA VAL A 50 -0.68 -3.58 0.24
C VAL A 50 -1.29 -4.04 -1.08
N GLY A 51 -1.26 -5.35 -1.33
CA GLY A 51 -1.87 -5.97 -2.49
C GLY A 51 -2.68 -7.20 -2.11
N LYS A 52 -3.69 -7.50 -2.91
CA LYS A 52 -4.39 -8.78 -2.90
C LYS A 52 -4.54 -9.30 -4.33
N ASN A 53 -4.71 -10.62 -4.46
CA ASN A 53 -4.89 -11.27 -5.74
C ASN A 53 -6.03 -12.28 -5.72
N ASP A 54 -6.51 -12.64 -6.92
CA ASP A 54 -7.62 -13.56 -7.13
C ASP A 54 -7.41 -14.97 -6.57
N PHE A 55 -6.15 -15.39 -6.40
CA PHE A 55 -5.80 -16.79 -6.11
C PHE A 55 -5.59 -17.09 -4.62
N HIS A 56 -5.06 -16.14 -3.85
CA HIS A 56 -4.69 -16.38 -2.46
C HIS A 56 -5.65 -15.72 -1.47
N SER A 57 -5.96 -14.43 -1.69
CA SER A 57 -6.71 -13.64 -0.71
C SER A 57 -7.58 -12.53 -1.33
N PRO A 58 -8.51 -12.86 -2.26
CA PRO A 58 -9.29 -11.85 -3.00
C PRO A 58 -10.20 -10.98 -2.12
N ASN A 59 -10.38 -11.34 -0.86
CA ASN A 59 -11.26 -10.67 0.10
C ASN A 59 -10.49 -9.99 1.24
N ASP A 60 -9.16 -9.86 1.16
CA ASP A 60 -8.39 -9.16 2.19
C ASP A 60 -8.86 -7.73 2.34
N LYS A 61 -8.84 -7.28 3.60
CA LYS A 61 -9.26 -5.95 4.02
C LYS A 61 -8.33 -5.44 5.09
N TYR A 62 -8.06 -4.14 5.03
CA TYR A 62 -7.27 -3.46 6.03
C TYR A 62 -8.07 -2.36 6.71
N ARG A 63 -7.77 -2.13 7.98
CA ARG A 63 -8.25 -0.95 8.73
C ARG A 63 -7.42 0.27 8.30
N ILE A 64 -8.02 1.45 8.37
CA ILE A 64 -7.30 2.69 8.06
C ILE A 64 -6.13 2.95 9.01
N SER A 65 -6.23 2.53 10.28
CA SER A 65 -5.14 2.64 11.26
C SER A 65 -3.90 1.87 10.80
N THR A 66 -4.09 0.62 10.37
CA THR A 66 -3.02 -0.23 9.84
C THR A 66 -2.36 0.39 8.62
N LEU A 67 -3.16 0.88 7.66
CA LEU A 67 -2.61 1.50 6.46
C LEU A 67 -1.87 2.80 6.75
N ASN A 68 -2.30 3.58 7.74
CA ASN A 68 -1.57 4.77 8.19
C ASN A 68 -0.23 4.41 8.83
N GLU A 69 -0.19 3.41 9.71
CA GLU A 69 1.05 2.93 10.33
C GLU A 69 2.03 2.41 9.27
N LEU A 70 1.53 1.65 8.29
CA LEU A 70 2.32 1.14 7.19
C LEU A 70 2.86 2.25 6.29
N ALA A 71 2.00 3.20 5.89
CA ALA A 71 2.39 4.34 5.08
C ALA A 71 3.47 5.18 5.79
N GLU A 72 3.32 5.41 7.10
CA GLU A 72 4.30 6.15 7.90
C GLU A 72 5.64 5.41 8.01
N ALA A 73 5.61 4.09 8.21
CA ALA A 73 6.82 3.26 8.26
C ALA A 73 7.57 3.26 6.91
N LYS A 74 6.85 3.01 5.80
CA LYS A 74 7.43 3.02 4.44
C LYS A 74 7.96 4.41 4.07
N LYS A 75 7.22 5.48 4.37
CA LYS A 75 7.64 6.86 4.13
C LYS A 75 8.93 7.22 4.88
N LYS A 76 9.05 6.79 6.14
CA LYS A 76 10.26 7.00 6.93
C LYS A 76 11.48 6.28 6.34
N MET A 77 11.31 5.06 5.85
CA MET A 77 12.40 4.34 5.17
C MET A 77 12.75 5.00 3.82
N PHE A 78 11.77 5.44 3.04
CA PHE A 78 12.02 6.22 1.83
C PHE A 78 12.86 7.47 2.11
N GLU A 79 12.53 8.23 3.17
CA GLU A 79 13.29 9.41 3.59
C GLU A 79 14.71 9.10 4.08
N GLN A 80 14.99 7.85 4.47
CA GLN A 80 16.32 7.36 4.82
C GLN A 80 17.13 6.91 3.60
N GLY A 81 16.53 6.92 2.40
CA GLY A 81 17.18 6.55 1.14
C GLY A 81 17.13 5.07 0.79
N TYR A 82 16.22 4.31 1.40
CA TYR A 82 15.92 2.94 0.97
C TYR A 82 15.25 2.95 -0.40
N ASP A 83 15.54 1.95 -1.22
CA ASP A 83 14.97 1.84 -2.54
C ASP A 83 13.55 1.26 -2.51
N ARG A 84 12.88 1.29 -3.65
CA ARG A 84 11.51 0.77 -3.75
C ARG A 84 11.41 -0.72 -3.43
N MET A 85 12.41 -1.52 -3.79
CA MET A 85 12.39 -2.96 -3.55
C MET A 85 12.38 -3.26 -2.05
N ASP A 86 13.19 -2.52 -1.28
CA ASP A 86 13.20 -2.61 0.18
C ASP A 86 11.85 -2.22 0.81
N LEU A 87 11.17 -1.23 0.22
CA LEU A 87 9.88 -0.72 0.70
C LEU A 87 8.70 -1.61 0.34
N GLU A 88 8.79 -2.37 -0.75
CA GLU A 88 7.74 -3.32 -1.17
C GLU A 88 7.92 -4.70 -0.55
N ASP A 89 9.03 -4.97 0.14
CA ASP A 89 9.22 -6.22 0.86
C ASP A 89 8.37 -6.26 2.15
N ASP A 90 7.30 -7.07 2.10
CA ASP A 90 6.39 -7.29 3.22
C ASP A 90 7.08 -7.79 4.49
N TYR A 91 8.23 -8.46 4.40
CA TYR A 91 8.98 -8.92 5.59
C TYR A 91 9.41 -7.77 6.48
N HIS A 92 9.71 -6.59 5.92
CA HIS A 92 10.08 -5.40 6.69
C HIS A 92 8.90 -4.80 7.48
N PHE A 93 7.66 -5.15 7.12
CA PHE A 93 6.45 -4.55 7.67
C PHE A 93 5.46 -5.59 8.24
N ALA A 94 5.86 -6.86 8.34
CA ALA A 94 5.02 -7.97 8.76
C ALA A 94 4.34 -7.71 10.13
N GLU A 95 5.02 -7.06 11.07
CA GLU A 95 4.44 -6.72 12.36
C GLU A 95 3.25 -5.74 12.23
N ILE A 96 3.29 -4.81 11.28
CA ILE A 96 2.18 -3.88 11.05
C ILE A 96 1.02 -4.61 10.37
N LEU A 97 1.33 -5.48 9.41
CA LEU A 97 0.33 -6.17 8.58
C LEU A 97 -0.42 -7.29 9.32
N TYR A 98 0.27 -8.08 10.15
CA TYR A 98 -0.31 -9.28 10.77
C TYR A 98 -0.88 -9.05 12.18
N TYR A 99 -0.64 -7.89 12.79
CA TYR A 99 -1.25 -7.50 14.06
C TYR A 99 -2.36 -6.41 13.89
N ALA A 100 -2.85 -6.25 12.66
CA ALA A 100 -3.87 -5.29 12.21
C ALA A 100 -5.33 -5.61 12.61
#